data_AF-A0A7X6NCT4-F1
#
_entry.id   AF-A0A7X6NCT4-F1
#
_cell.length_a   1.000
_cell.length_b   1.000
_cell.length_c   1.000
_cell.angle_alpha   90.00
_cell.angle_beta   90.00
_cell.angle_gamma   90.00
#
_symmetry.space_group_name_H-M   'P 1'
#
loop_
_entity.id
_entity.type
_entity.pdbx_description
1 polymer ?
#
loop_
_entity_poly.entity_id
_entity_poly.type
_entity_poly.pdbx_seq_one_letter_code
_entity_poly.pdbx_strand_id
1 'polypeptide(L)'
;MINSAKLENNLRKIAFWLGALCLLSVLLILPNILRPFILAKMLPFQTFSLFLTAVWIILMILDFKKYRPRFNWLTIAVTIFYIIILLSSIFSLVPYRSFWGNAERMEGFISLLHFYLFFLSLSSIFYSDKESIRKLVFTSISVNFLAAIFPILEFLKIIPLPSGENLTRPG
;
A
#
# COMPACT_ATOMS: atom_id res chain seq x y z
N MET A 1 -22.16 8.13 26.90
CA MET A 1 -21.03 7.18 27.07
C MET A 1 -20.77 6.52 25.72
N ILE A 2 -19.60 6.75 25.12
CA ILE A 2 -19.23 6.05 23.88
C ILE A 2 -19.01 4.59 24.23
N ASN A 3 -19.75 3.68 23.59
CA ASN A 3 -19.54 2.25 23.77
C ASN A 3 -18.23 1.87 23.07
N SER A 4 -17.16 1.74 23.86
CA SER A 4 -15.79 1.47 23.39
C SER A 4 -15.70 0.23 22.50
N ALA A 5 -16.44 -0.83 22.83
CA ALA A 5 -16.48 -2.05 22.04
C ALA A 5 -17.14 -1.84 20.65
N LYS A 6 -18.19 -1.01 20.58
CA LYS A 6 -18.84 -0.67 19.30
C LYS A 6 -17.92 0.19 18.43
N LEU A 7 -17.21 1.15 19.03
CA LEU A 7 -16.25 2.00 18.33
C LEU A 7 -15.10 1.16 17.76
N GLU A 8 -14.52 0.27 18.56
CA GLU A 8 -13.43 -0.61 18.15
C GLU A 8 -13.83 -1.47 16.94
N ASN A 9 -15.01 -2.08 16.98
CA ASN A 9 -15.51 -2.89 15.87
C ASN A 9 -15.70 -2.07 14.58
N ASN A 10 -16.18 -0.83 14.71
CA ASN A 10 -16.33 0.08 13.57
C ASN A 10 -14.96 0.45 12.97
N LEU A 11 -13.97 0.77 13.81
CA LEU A 11 -12.60 1.08 13.36
C LEU A 11 -11.96 -0.11 12.64
N ARG A 12 -12.13 -1.34 13.15
CA ARG A 12 -11.64 -2.55 12.47
C ARG A 12 -12.29 -2.74 11.10
N LYS A 13 -13.59 -2.46 10.95
CA LYS A 13 -14.27 -2.51 9.65
C LYS A 13 -13.73 -1.44 8.70
N ILE A 14 -13.53 -0.21 9.18
CA ILE A 14 -12.93 0.87 8.38
C ILE A 14 -11.53 0.46 7.92
N ALA A 15 -10.71 -0.10 8.81
CA ALA A 15 -9.38 -0.60 8.47
C ALA A 15 -9.42 -1.70 7.40
N PHE A 16 -10.40 -2.61 7.46
CA PHE A 16 -10.58 -3.65 6.44
C PHE A 16 -10.87 -3.04 5.07
N TRP A 17 -11.82 -2.10 5.00
CA TRP A 17 -12.19 -1.44 3.74
C TRP A 17 -11.05 -0.56 3.20
N LEU A 18 -10.33 0.16 4.05
CA LEU A 18 -9.12 0.89 3.64
C LEU A 18 -8.05 -0.07 3.10
N GLY A 19 -7.86 -1.22 3.74
CA GLY A 19 -6.98 -2.28 3.25
C GLY A 19 -7.38 -2.78 1.86
N ALA A 20 -8.67 -3.02 1.63
CA ALA A 20 -9.19 -3.42 0.33
C ALA A 20 -9.05 -2.31 -0.72
N LEU A 21 -9.27 -1.05 -0.36
CA LEU A 21 -9.08 0.11 -1.26
C LEU A 21 -7.61 0.30 -1.65
N CYS A 22 -6.67 0.09 -0.72
CA CYS A 22 -5.25 0.05 -1.06
C CYS A 22 -4.96 -1.00 -2.13
N LEU A 23 -5.52 -2.21 -2.02
CA LEU A 23 -5.31 -3.25 -3.03
C LEU A 23 -5.95 -2.88 -4.38
N LEU A 24 -7.16 -2.32 -4.36
CA LEU A 24 -7.87 -1.88 -5.56
C LEU A 24 -7.18 -0.72 -6.30
N SER A 25 -6.34 0.05 -5.62
CA SER A 25 -5.58 1.14 -6.25
C SER A 25 -4.78 0.70 -7.47
N VAL A 26 -4.37 -0.57 -7.53
CA VAL A 26 -3.60 -1.16 -8.65
C VAL A 26 -4.38 -1.14 -9.97
N LEU A 27 -5.71 -1.14 -9.93
CA LEU A 27 -6.57 -1.10 -11.11
C LEU A 27 -6.75 0.31 -11.67
N LEU A 28 -6.36 1.35 -10.93
CA LEU A 28 -6.57 2.72 -11.35
C LEU A 28 -5.58 3.10 -12.45
N ILE A 29 -6.13 3.58 -13.56
CA ILE A 29 -5.39 4.15 -14.69
C ILE A 29 -6.01 5.50 -14.97
N LEU A 30 -5.25 6.57 -14.76
CA LEU A 30 -5.71 7.94 -14.96
C LEU A 30 -4.98 8.54 -16.18
N PRO A 31 -5.66 8.73 -17.32
CA PRO A 31 -5.01 9.13 -18.56
C PRO A 31 -4.47 10.56 -18.56
N ASN A 32 -4.99 11.44 -17.70
CA ASN A 32 -4.62 12.86 -17.65
C ASN A 32 -3.56 13.18 -16.58
N ILE A 33 -2.74 12.20 -16.18
CA ILE A 33 -1.68 12.36 -15.17
C ILE A 33 -0.31 12.06 -15.79
N LEU A 34 0.74 12.66 -15.22
CA LEU A 34 2.14 12.64 -15.68
C LEU A 34 2.71 11.22 -15.98
N ARG A 35 2.20 10.21 -15.28
CA ARG A 35 2.48 8.77 -15.47
C ARG A 35 1.21 7.96 -15.16
N PRO A 36 0.39 7.67 -16.18
CA PRO A 36 -0.91 7.01 -16.01
C PRO A 36 -0.84 5.65 -15.31
N PHE A 37 0.28 4.93 -15.41
CA PHE A 37 0.43 3.61 -14.82
C PHE A 37 1.06 3.59 -13.43
N ILE A 38 1.89 4.58 -13.09
CA ILE A 38 2.64 4.60 -11.83
C ILE A 38 1.94 5.51 -10.82
N LEU A 39 1.82 6.81 -11.16
CA LEU A 39 1.24 7.82 -10.26
C LEU A 39 -0.22 7.50 -9.93
N ALA A 40 -1.00 7.05 -10.92
CA ALA A 40 -2.42 6.76 -10.75
C ALA A 40 -2.70 5.65 -9.72
N LYS A 41 -1.75 4.73 -9.53
CA LYS A 41 -1.87 3.62 -8.59
C LYS A 41 -1.27 3.99 -7.24
N MET A 42 -0.08 4.60 -7.27
CA MET A 42 0.69 4.90 -6.07
C MET A 42 0.09 6.01 -5.21
N LEU A 43 -0.45 7.09 -5.81
CA LEU A 43 -1.02 8.20 -5.03
C LEU A 43 -2.27 7.76 -4.21
N PRO A 44 -3.26 7.07 -4.79
CA PRO A 44 -4.37 6.50 -4.00
C PRO A 44 -3.88 5.50 -2.96
N PHE A 45 -2.94 4.62 -3.30
CA PHE A 45 -2.36 3.66 -2.36
C PHE A 45 -1.77 4.35 -1.12
N GLN A 46 -0.90 5.35 -1.32
CA GLN A 46 -0.27 6.09 -0.23
C GLN A 46 -1.31 6.80 0.64
N THR A 47 -2.32 7.41 0.01
CA THR A 47 -3.41 8.10 0.69
C THR A 47 -4.22 7.16 1.58
N PHE A 48 -4.69 6.03 1.05
CA PHE A 48 -5.45 5.05 1.82
C PHE A 48 -4.59 4.37 2.90
N SER A 49 -3.32 4.11 2.60
CA SER A 49 -2.36 3.56 3.56
C SER A 49 -2.13 4.52 4.74
N LEU A 50 -2.07 5.83 4.48
CA LEU A 50 -1.94 6.84 5.52
C LEU A 50 -3.17 6.85 6.44
N PHE A 51 -4.38 6.83 5.88
CA PHE A 51 -5.61 6.71 6.67
C PHE A 51 -5.69 5.41 7.45
N LEU A 52 -5.27 4.29 6.85
CA LEU A 52 -5.21 3.00 7.54
C LEU A 52 -4.26 3.06 8.75
N THR A 53 -3.09 3.68 8.56
CA THR A 53 -2.10 3.88 9.63
C THR A 53 -2.67 4.76 10.73
N ALA A 54 -3.41 5.82 10.40
CA ALA A 54 -4.08 6.66 11.39
C ALA A 54 -5.13 5.87 12.20
N VAL A 55 -5.95 5.05 11.54
CA VAL A 55 -6.91 4.16 12.22
C VAL A 55 -6.18 3.17 13.14
N TRP A 56 -5.08 2.60 12.67
CA TRP A 56 -4.25 1.69 13.47
C TRP A 56 -3.68 2.37 14.72
N ILE A 57 -3.18 3.60 14.60
CA ILE A 57 -2.70 4.40 15.74
C ILE A 57 -3.83 4.67 16.74
N ILE A 58 -5.04 5.03 16.27
CA ILE A 58 -6.21 5.22 17.13
C ILE A 58 -6.54 3.93 17.88
N LEU A 59 -6.53 2.77 17.20
CA LEU A 59 -6.74 1.47 17.84
C LEU A 59 -5.68 1.15 18.89
N MET A 60 -4.41 1.51 18.65
CA MET A 60 -3.34 1.37 19.65
C MET A 60 -3.53 2.26 20.87
N ILE A 61 -4.08 3.48 20.70
CA ILE A 61 -4.39 4.37 21.83
C ILE A 61 -5.54 3.80 22.67
N LEU A 62 -6.52 3.16 22.04
CA LEU A 62 -7.65 2.52 22.74
C LEU A 62 -7.25 1.25 23.49
N ASP A 63 -6.46 0.37 22.86
CA ASP A 63 -5.94 -0.86 23.48
C ASP A 63 -4.55 -1.21 22.94
N PHE A 64 -3.53 -0.67 23.60
CA PHE A 64 -2.14 -0.86 23.20
C PHE A 64 -1.70 -2.32 23.24
N LYS A 65 -2.16 -3.09 24.25
CA LYS A 65 -1.76 -4.49 24.39
C LYS A 65 -2.26 -5.34 23.23
N LYS A 66 -3.45 -5.02 22.72
CA LYS A 66 -4.09 -5.73 21.62
C LYS A 66 -3.52 -5.37 20.26
N TYR A 67 -3.31 -4.08 19.99
CA TYR A 67 -3.00 -3.54 18.65
C TYR A 67 -1.54 -3.12 18.43
N ARG A 68 -0.62 -3.39 19.35
CA ARG A 68 0.83 -3.19 19.13
C ARG A 68 1.37 -4.12 18.03
N PRO A 69 2.40 -3.69 17.26
CA PRO A 69 3.10 -4.57 16.33
C PRO A 69 3.55 -5.85 17.03
N ARG A 70 3.28 -7.01 16.42
CA ARG A 70 3.78 -8.30 16.90
C ARG A 70 5.00 -8.68 16.10
N PHE A 71 6.15 -8.65 16.78
CA PHE A 71 7.43 -9.07 16.21
C PHE A 71 7.51 -10.60 16.21
N ASN A 72 7.00 -11.21 15.14
CA ASN A 72 7.37 -12.57 14.75
C ASN A 72 8.55 -12.52 13.77
N TRP A 73 9.10 -13.68 13.40
CA TRP A 73 10.23 -13.76 12.47
C TRP A 73 10.01 -13.00 11.15
N LEU A 74 8.78 -13.04 10.62
CA LEU A 74 8.42 -12.32 9.40
C LEU A 74 8.46 -10.79 9.61
N THR A 75 7.76 -10.28 10.63
CA THR A 75 7.75 -8.85 10.94
C THR A 75 9.16 -8.35 11.21
N ILE A 76 9.98 -9.10 11.95
CA ILE A 76 11.37 -8.74 12.23
C ILE A 76 12.18 -8.65 10.94
N ALA A 77 12.12 -9.67 10.07
CA ALA A 77 12.84 -9.67 8.80
C ALA A 77 12.43 -8.48 7.91
N VAL A 78 11.13 -8.22 7.81
CA VAL A 78 10.59 -7.08 7.06
C VAL A 78 11.08 -5.76 7.68
N THR A 79 10.99 -5.59 9.00
CA THR A 79 11.47 -4.37 9.68
C THR A 79 12.97 -4.15 9.44
N ILE A 80 13.80 -5.18 9.55
CA ILE A 80 15.25 -5.09 9.27
C ILE A 80 15.49 -4.68 7.82
N PHE A 81 14.78 -5.27 6.87
CA PHE A 81 14.87 -4.92 5.46
C PHE A 81 14.60 -3.42 5.23
N TYR A 82 13.55 -2.86 5.82
CA TYR A 82 13.25 -1.43 5.70
C TYR A 82 14.28 -0.53 6.41
N ILE A 83 14.86 -0.98 7.53
CA ILE A 83 15.96 -0.25 8.20
C ILE A 83 17.19 -0.19 7.29
N ILE A 84 17.55 -1.31 6.65
CA ILE A 84 18.67 -1.35 5.70
C ILE A 84 18.42 -0.40 4.51
N ILE A 85 17.19 -0.37 3.97
CA ILE A 85 16.84 0.57 2.89
C ILE A 85 16.94 2.02 3.37
N LEU A 86 16.48 2.33 4.58
CA LEU A 86 16.60 3.68 5.15
C LEU A 86 18.07 4.10 5.23
N LEU A 87 18.93 3.23 5.77
CA LEU A 87 20.38 3.50 5.85
C LEU A 87 20.98 3.67 4.45
N SER A 88 20.64 2.79 3.51
CA SER A 88 21.09 2.88 2.12
C SER A 88 20.65 4.20 1.46
N SER A 89 19.43 4.67 1.75
CA SER A 89 18.90 5.94 1.22
C SER A 89 19.67 7.14 1.77
N ILE A 90 19.99 7.13 3.07
CA ILE A 90 20.76 8.19 3.74
C ILE A 90 22.21 8.24 3.21
N PHE A 91 22.84 7.09 3.00
CA PHE A 91 24.23 6.99 2.51
C PHE A 91 24.34 6.93 0.97
N SER A 92 23.25 7.17 0.24
CA SER A 92 23.27 7.17 -1.22
C SER A 92 24.00 8.39 -1.80
N LEU A 93 24.40 8.31 -3.07
CA LEU A 93 25.06 9.43 -3.78
C LEU A 93 24.18 10.69 -3.84
N VAL A 94 22.85 10.53 -3.87
CA VAL A 94 21.88 11.64 -3.90
C VAL A 94 20.79 11.38 -2.85
N PRO A 95 21.07 11.62 -1.56
CA PRO A 95 20.17 11.24 -0.45
C PRO A 95 18.77 11.83 -0.56
N TYR A 96 18.66 13.08 -1.01
CA TYR A 96 17.38 13.75 -1.19
C TYR A 96 16.46 12.98 -2.16
N ARG A 97 17.01 12.57 -3.32
CA ARG A 97 16.25 11.84 -4.34
C ARG A 97 15.93 10.42 -3.89
N SER A 98 16.84 9.75 -3.20
CA SER A 98 16.60 8.40 -2.67
C SER A 98 15.54 8.38 -1.57
N PHE A 99 15.50 9.43 -0.74
CA PHE A 99 14.53 9.53 0.36
C PHE A 99 13.12 9.87 -0.16
N TRP A 100 12.99 10.94 -0.94
CA TRP A 100 11.69 11.42 -1.42
C TRP A 100 11.19 10.72 -2.69
N GLY A 101 12.10 10.22 -3.51
CA GLY A 101 11.79 9.65 -4.82
C GLY A 101 11.70 10.69 -5.93
N ASN A 102 11.19 10.26 -7.08
CA ASN A 102 10.93 11.09 -8.25
C ASN A 102 9.47 10.95 -8.65
N ALA A 103 8.84 12.02 -9.14
CA ALA A 103 7.45 11.99 -9.62
C ALA A 103 7.24 11.04 -10.81
N GLU A 104 8.31 10.72 -11.54
CA GLU A 104 8.24 9.81 -12.69
C GLU A 104 8.12 8.34 -12.31
N ARG A 105 8.63 7.94 -11.14
CA ARG A 105 8.68 6.51 -10.74
C ARG A 105 8.08 6.23 -9.37
N MET A 106 7.93 7.25 -8.52
CA MET A 106 7.48 7.13 -7.13
C MET A 106 8.27 6.10 -6.31
N GLU A 107 9.58 5.97 -6.54
CA GLU A 107 10.46 4.95 -5.95
C GLU A 107 11.27 5.44 -4.73
N GLY A 108 10.79 6.43 -3.99
CA GLY A 108 11.48 6.93 -2.80
C GLY A 108 11.32 6.02 -1.58
N PHE A 109 12.20 6.19 -0.58
CA PHE A 109 12.03 5.59 0.74
C PHE A 109 10.64 5.89 1.34
N ILE A 110 10.10 7.10 1.13
CA ILE A 110 8.75 7.44 1.61
C ILE A 110 7.67 6.54 0.99
N SER A 111 7.76 6.21 -0.29
CA SER A 111 6.82 5.27 -0.92
C SER A 111 6.94 3.88 -0.30
N LEU A 112 8.18 3.42 -0.10
CA LEU A 112 8.50 2.16 0.58
C LEU A 112 7.94 2.14 2.01
N LEU A 113 8.08 3.24 2.74
CA LEU A 113 7.55 3.38 4.10
C LEU A 113 6.03 3.21 4.15
N HIS A 114 5.28 3.67 3.14
CA HIS A 114 3.84 3.42 3.09
C HIS A 114 3.51 1.93 2.96
N PHE A 115 4.25 1.17 2.13
CA PHE A 115 4.07 -0.29 2.07
C PHE A 115 4.39 -0.98 3.40
N TYR A 116 5.43 -0.51 4.11
CA TYR A 116 5.77 -1.01 5.44
C TYR A 116 4.66 -0.72 6.45
N LEU A 117 4.16 0.51 6.49
CA LEU A 117 3.08 0.93 7.39
C LEU A 117 1.76 0.20 7.08
N PHE A 118 1.46 -0.02 5.81
CA PHE A 118 0.34 -0.86 5.38
C PHE A 118 0.46 -2.28 5.94
N PHE A 119 1.62 -2.92 5.77
CA PHE A 119 1.90 -4.26 6.30
C PHE A 119 1.78 -4.31 7.83
N LEU A 120 2.40 -3.38 8.55
CA LEU A 120 2.34 -3.32 10.02
C LEU A 120 0.91 -3.10 10.52
N SER A 121 0.18 -2.18 9.90
CA SER A 121 -1.19 -1.86 10.30
C SER A 121 -2.11 -3.06 10.14
N LEU A 122 -2.08 -3.73 8.98
CA LEU A 122 -2.91 -4.91 8.74
C LEU A 122 -2.52 -6.10 9.62
N SER A 123 -1.22 -6.40 9.70
CA SER A 123 -0.72 -7.52 10.51
C SER A 123 -1.05 -7.36 11.99
N SER A 124 -1.07 -6.12 12.49
CA SER A 124 -1.42 -5.82 13.87
C SER A 124 -2.93 -5.85 14.12
N ILE A 125 -3.74 -5.17 13.29
CA ILE A 125 -5.20 -5.08 13.47
C ILE A 125 -5.88 -6.44 13.33
N PHE A 126 -5.44 -7.25 12.35
CA PHE A 126 -6.09 -8.51 12.00
C PHE A 126 -5.35 -9.75 12.49
N TYR A 127 -4.37 -9.60 13.39
CA TYR A 127 -3.58 -10.73 13.90
C TYR A 127 -4.44 -11.92 14.34
N SER A 128 -5.48 -11.66 15.14
CA SER A 128 -6.38 -12.71 15.65
C SER A 128 -7.48 -13.10 14.66
N ASP A 129 -7.67 -12.32 13.59
CA ASP A 129 -8.75 -12.46 12.62
C ASP A 129 -8.22 -12.96 11.27
N LYS A 130 -7.90 -14.26 11.27
CA LYS A 130 -7.36 -14.96 10.10
C LYS A 130 -8.31 -14.91 8.90
N GLU A 131 -9.61 -14.80 9.13
CA GLU A 131 -10.60 -14.75 8.06
C GLU A 131 -10.51 -13.43 7.29
N SER A 132 -10.39 -12.29 8.00
CA SER A 132 -10.18 -10.99 7.38
C SER A 132 -8.89 -10.94 6.57
N ILE A 133 -7.79 -11.51 7.08
CA ILE A 133 -6.54 -11.63 6.33
C ILE A 133 -6.74 -12.48 5.07
N ARG A 134 -7.38 -13.65 5.19
CA ARG A 134 -7.66 -14.51 4.04
C ARG A 134 -8.49 -13.80 2.97
N LYS A 135 -9.51 -13.02 3.37
CA LYS A 135 -10.30 -12.19 2.46
C LYS A 135 -9.44 -11.15 1.75
N LEU A 136 -8.58 -10.42 2.48
CA LEU A 136 -7.68 -9.43 1.86
C LEU A 136 -6.68 -10.08 0.90
N VAL A 137 -6.11 -11.23 1.24
CA VAL A 137 -5.22 -11.99 0.34
C VAL A 137 -5.97 -12.42 -0.92
N PHE A 138 -7.18 -12.96 -0.79
CA PHE A 138 -8.00 -13.35 -1.94
C PHE A 138 -8.39 -12.15 -2.81
N THR A 139 -8.72 -11.02 -2.19
CA THR A 139 -8.96 -9.75 -2.89
C THR A 139 -7.70 -9.33 -3.67
N SER A 140 -6.51 -9.40 -3.05
CA SER A 140 -5.24 -9.08 -3.73
C SER A 140 -5.02 -9.97 -4.96
N ILE A 141 -5.22 -11.29 -4.83
CA ILE A 141 -5.07 -12.23 -5.94
C ILE A 141 -6.06 -11.90 -7.06
N SER A 142 -7.33 -11.66 -6.71
CA SER A 142 -8.40 -11.33 -7.66
C SER A 142 -8.10 -10.02 -8.40
N VAL A 143 -7.66 -8.99 -7.68
CA VAL A 143 -7.31 -7.69 -8.25
C VAL A 143 -6.11 -7.81 -9.18
N ASN A 144 -5.07 -8.54 -8.80
CA ASN A 144 -3.90 -8.75 -9.66
C ASN A 144 -4.24 -9.56 -10.91
N PHE A 145 -5.11 -10.56 -10.80
CA PHE A 145 -5.61 -11.30 -11.95
C PHE A 145 -6.33 -10.39 -12.94
N LEU A 146 -7.21 -9.50 -12.46
CA LEU A 146 -7.88 -8.50 -13.29
C LEU A 146 -6.89 -7.49 -13.89
N ALA A 147 -5.91 -7.05 -13.11
CA ALA A 147 -4.89 -6.11 -13.56
C ALA A 147 -4.05 -6.68 -14.72
N ALA A 148 -3.81 -8.00 -14.73
CA ALA A 148 -3.07 -8.69 -15.79
C ALA A 148 -3.85 -8.74 -17.12
N ILE A 149 -5.17 -8.57 -17.12
CA ILE A 149 -5.97 -8.54 -18.35
C ILE A 149 -5.62 -7.29 -19.18
N PHE A 150 -5.36 -6.15 -18.54
CA PHE A 150 -5.07 -4.90 -19.24
C PHE A 150 -3.87 -5.00 -20.22
N PRO A 151 -2.66 -5.42 -19.80
CA PRO A 151 -1.53 -5.55 -20.73
C PRO A 151 -1.76 -6.62 -21.81
N ILE A 152 -2.58 -7.65 -21.55
CA ILE A 152 -2.95 -8.65 -22.56
C ILE A 152 -3.83 -8.00 -23.65
N LEU A 153 -4.82 -7.20 -23.26
CA LEU A 153 -5.69 -6.48 -24.20
C LEU A 153 -4.91 -5.42 -25.01
N GLU A 154 -3.92 -4.79 -24.38
CA GLU A 154 -2.99 -3.87 -25.04
C GLU A 154 -2.11 -4.60 -26.07
N PHE A 155 -1.55 -5.77 -25.71
CA PHE A 155 -0.77 -6.60 -26.62
C PHE A 155 -1.58 -7.04 -27.85
N LEU A 156 -2.86 -7.37 -27.64
CA LEU A 156 -3.81 -7.72 -28.70
C LEU A 156 -4.29 -6.51 -29.52
N LYS A 157 -3.83 -5.29 -29.21
CA LYS A 157 -4.22 -4.02 -29.84
C LYS A 157 -5.73 -3.71 -29.77
N ILE A 158 -6.41 -4.23 -28.75
CA ILE A 158 -7.85 -3.99 -28.52
C ILE A 158 -8.04 -2.64 -27.82
N ILE A 159 -7.11 -2.27 -26.92
CA ILE A 159 -7.15 -1.02 -26.15
C ILE A 159 -5.93 -0.16 -26.55
N PRO A 160 -6.12 1.13 -26.85
CA PRO A 160 -5.01 2.04 -27.11
C PRO A 160 -4.27 2.41 -25.82
N LEU A 161 -2.98 2.72 -25.96
CA LEU A 161 -2.17 3.26 -24.88
C LEU A 161 -2.77 4.59 -24.36
N PRO A 162 -2.70 4.84 -23.04
CA PRO A 162 -3.07 6.14 -22.47
C PRO A 162 -2.25 7.26 -23.11
N SER A 163 -2.86 8.43 -23.28
CA SER A 163 -2.23 9.61 -23.88
C SER A 163 -0.89 9.93 -23.22
N GLY A 164 0.18 9.99 -24.02
CA GLY A 164 1.54 10.29 -23.55
C GLY A 164 2.40 9.07 -23.21
N GLU A 165 1.86 7.86 -23.25
CA GLU A 165 2.63 6.61 -23.15
C GLU A 165 2.93 6.05 -24.55
N ASN A 166 4.16 5.56 -24.75
CA ASN A 166 4.60 4.92 -25.98
C ASN A 166 5.46 3.72 -25.62
N LEU A 167 5.40 2.64 -26.42
CA LEU A 167 6.23 1.43 -26.21
C LEU A 167 7.73 1.71 -26.27
N THR A 168 8.14 2.85 -26.84
CA THR A 168 9.52 3.30 -26.96
C THR A 168 9.96 4.24 -25.84
N ARG A 169 9.06 4.62 -24.92
CA ARG A 169 9.37 5.51 -23.81
C ARG A 169 10.19 4.73 -22.77
N PRO A 170 11.42 5.16 -22.42
CA PRO A 170 12.18 4.49 -21.37
C PRO A 170 11.45 4.65 -20.03
N GLY A 171 11.15 3.51 -19.40
CA GLY A 171 10.63 3.44 -18.03
C GLY A 171 11.66 3.92 -17.01
#